data_AF-A0A1E1XVQ7-F1
#
_entry.id   AF-A0A1E1XVQ7-F1
#
_cell.length_a   1.000
_cell.length_b   1.000
_cell.length_c   1.000
_cell.angle_alpha   90.00
_cell.angle_beta   90.00
_cell.angle_gamma   90.00
#
_symmetry.space_group_name_H-M   'P 1'
#
loop_
_entity.id
_entity.type
_entity.pdbx_description
1 polymer ?
#
loop_
_entity_poly.entity_id
_entity_poly.type
_entity_poly.pdbx_seq_one_letter_code
_entity_poly.pdbx_strand_id
1 'polypeptide(L)'
;MLFVQAIISAILSTPLSPVLGSAIFFTSYVRPVKFWERDYNTKRVDHSNTRLSSQLERNPGSDDNNLNSIFYEHLTRSLQQSLYGDLALGRWGNVTQGDCFVLASDNLNCLLHIIELANGLVTFQLRGLEFRGTYCQQREVEAISEGVEEDEGCCCCEPGRLPHLLSANAAFGQRWLAWQVAAARYVLEGYSISDNSAVSMLQVFELRKALVTYYVKAIVYYTVTSSHLEEWLALPAVRDALHPTLDRNYTDVDPVFNMNIDEDYDFRASGISRSSFCNVYLDWLQFCVARSGKNLEHDRNSVVVSLCFSLSLLARRALGTASHNSFSSSVDLLLYGLHALFKGDFRITCVRDEWVFQDMELLRRVVAPSVRMALKLHQDHFLSAEYDDHATLYEAISNYEKNLVISHEADPAWRNAVLSSVPSLLALRHVFDDSSDDYKIIMLNKRQLSFRVIKVNRECVRGLWAGQQQELVYLRNRNPERGSIQNARQALRNIINSSCDQPIGYPIYVSPLTTSFLETSEQLCGLIGGPLSLSRFGGALLGFWNRLKIRCGEGCSSGGTAIQDDAIFDYTMAGSLSGSISR
;
A
#
# COMPACT_ATOMS: atom_id res chain seq x y z
N MET A 1 33.96 28.38 37.10
CA MET A 1 34.17 27.55 35.89
C MET A 1 32.86 26.94 35.39
N LEU A 2 32.18 26.10 36.16
CA LEU A 2 30.93 25.43 35.73
C LEU A 2 29.81 26.41 35.34
N PHE A 3 29.65 27.53 36.08
CA PHE A 3 28.69 28.58 35.74
C PHE A 3 28.97 29.25 34.38
N VAL A 4 30.25 29.54 34.09
CA VAL A 4 30.67 30.12 32.80
C VAL A 4 30.46 29.13 31.68
N GLN A 5 30.80 27.85 31.91
CA GLN A 5 30.54 26.77 30.95
C GLN A 5 29.04 26.56 30.72
N ALA A 6 28.21 26.68 31.74
CA ALA A 6 26.74 26.60 31.62
C ALA A 6 26.17 27.79 30.82
N ILE A 7 26.69 29.00 31.01
CA ILE A 7 26.31 30.17 30.22
C ILE A 7 26.70 30.00 28.75
N ILE A 8 27.95 29.59 28.48
CA ILE A 8 28.43 29.33 27.11
C ILE A 8 27.60 28.20 26.48
N SER A 9 27.32 27.15 27.25
CA SER A 9 26.49 26.01 26.86
C SER A 9 25.07 26.41 26.51
N ALA A 10 24.46 27.31 27.28
CA ALA A 10 23.13 27.83 27.02
C ALA A 10 23.08 28.68 25.75
N ILE A 11 24.08 29.56 25.54
CA ILE A 11 24.16 30.43 24.35
C ILE A 11 24.36 29.60 23.08
N LEU A 12 25.28 28.63 23.13
CA LEU A 12 25.64 27.82 21.97
C LEU A 12 24.79 26.55 21.83
N SER A 13 23.86 26.27 22.75
CA SER A 13 23.10 25.03 22.80
C SER A 13 24.00 23.77 22.77
N THR A 14 25.18 23.86 23.39
CA THR A 14 26.15 22.75 23.45
C THR A 14 25.94 21.95 24.74
N PRO A 15 25.80 20.61 24.73
CA PRO A 15 25.64 19.86 25.96
C PRO A 15 26.94 19.82 26.77
N LEU A 16 26.80 19.73 28.09
CA LEU A 16 27.92 19.53 29.02
C LEU A 16 28.15 18.03 29.22
N SER A 17 29.32 17.53 28.82
CA SER A 17 29.73 16.14 29.05
C SER A 17 30.66 16.05 30.25
N PRO A 18 30.34 15.25 31.29
CA PRO A 18 31.25 15.02 32.41
C PRO A 18 32.44 14.17 31.94
N VAL A 19 33.65 14.57 32.32
CA VAL A 19 34.87 13.83 32.01
C VAL A 19 34.96 12.62 32.93
N LEU A 20 34.83 11.40 32.40
CA LEU A 20 35.02 10.15 33.17
C LEU A 20 34.18 10.09 34.47
N GLY A 21 32.99 10.72 34.49
CA GLY A 21 32.15 10.81 35.70
C GLY A 21 32.64 11.78 36.77
N SER A 22 33.65 12.61 36.47
CA SER A 22 34.14 13.67 37.35
C SER A 22 33.26 14.93 37.31
N ALA A 23 33.49 15.83 38.27
CA ALA A 23 32.85 17.15 38.34
C ALA A 23 33.38 18.17 37.29
N ILE A 24 34.29 17.75 36.40
CA ILE A 24 34.80 18.57 35.31
C ILE A 24 33.92 18.31 34.08
N PHE A 25 33.24 19.36 33.62
CA PHE A 25 32.42 19.31 32.43
C PHE A 25 33.14 19.98 31.26
N PHE A 26 33.11 19.33 30.09
CA PHE A 26 33.46 19.99 28.83
C PHE A 26 32.21 20.39 28.06
N THR A 27 32.26 21.54 27.41
CA THR A 27 31.28 21.92 26.39
C THR A 27 31.51 21.05 25.16
N SER A 28 30.51 20.26 24.81
CA SER A 28 30.52 19.45 23.59
C SER A 28 30.29 20.32 22.35
N TYR A 29 30.14 19.70 21.19
CA TYR A 29 29.80 20.38 19.94
C TYR A 29 28.37 20.96 19.94
N VAL A 30 28.17 21.99 19.12
CA VAL A 30 26.86 22.66 18.96
C VAL A 30 25.86 21.69 18.34
N ARG A 31 24.67 21.56 18.94
CA ARG A 31 23.58 20.78 18.35
C ARG A 31 22.87 21.64 17.31
N PRO A 32 22.90 21.33 16.00
CA PRO A 32 22.15 22.11 15.04
C PRO A 32 20.64 21.90 15.20
N VAL A 33 19.83 22.85 14.75
CA VAL A 33 18.36 22.70 14.63
C VAL A 33 18.02 21.93 13.36
N LYS A 34 18.77 22.18 12.28
CA LYS A 34 18.72 21.45 11.02
C LYS A 34 19.84 20.41 11.00
N PHE A 35 19.49 19.13 10.98
CA PHE A 35 20.49 18.06 10.87
C PHE A 35 21.11 18.06 9.46
N TRP A 36 22.36 17.63 9.36
CA TRP A 36 23.11 17.62 8.10
C TRP A 36 22.38 16.76 7.06
N GLU A 37 21.92 17.39 5.99
CA GLU A 37 21.21 16.71 4.91
C GLU A 37 22.19 15.92 4.06
N ARG A 38 21.91 14.64 3.90
CA ARG A 38 22.29 13.93 2.68
C ARG A 38 21.21 14.28 1.66
N ASP A 39 21.59 14.61 0.43
CA ASP A 39 20.61 14.76 -0.65
C ASP A 39 19.94 13.40 -0.89
N TYR A 40 18.79 13.17 -0.25
CA TYR A 40 17.96 11.99 -0.43
C TYR A 40 17.21 12.13 -1.75
N ASN A 41 17.93 11.99 -2.87
CA ASN A 41 17.28 11.70 -4.14
C ASN A 41 16.75 10.26 -4.04
N THR A 42 15.46 10.12 -3.76
CA THR A 42 14.74 8.83 -3.69
C THR A 42 14.55 8.23 -5.09
N LYS A 43 15.63 8.12 -5.86
CA LYS A 43 15.66 7.20 -6.99
C LYS A 43 15.77 5.80 -6.41
N ARG A 44 15.01 4.87 -6.98
CA ARG A 44 15.13 3.44 -6.71
C ARG A 44 16.62 3.09 -6.65
N VAL A 45 17.03 2.38 -5.62
CA VAL A 45 18.35 1.79 -5.56
C VAL A 45 18.39 0.76 -6.69
N ASP A 46 18.77 1.20 -7.89
CA ASP A 46 18.91 0.31 -9.03
C ASP A 46 20.02 -0.69 -8.67
N HIS A 47 19.72 -1.99 -8.73
CA HIS A 47 20.71 -3.03 -8.51
C HIS A 47 21.88 -2.97 -9.51
N SER A 48 21.78 -2.17 -10.58
CA SER A 48 22.91 -1.87 -11.47
C SER A 48 23.93 -0.89 -10.88
N ASN A 49 23.55 -0.09 -9.88
CA ASN A 49 24.37 0.97 -9.28
C ASN A 49 24.78 0.68 -7.81
N THR A 50 24.36 -0.46 -7.24
CA THR A 50 24.81 -0.88 -5.91
C THR A 50 26.16 -1.60 -5.99
N ARG A 51 27.04 -1.36 -5.01
CA ARG A 51 28.31 -2.08 -4.91
C ARG A 51 28.01 -3.58 -4.73
N LEU A 52 28.75 -4.45 -5.44
CA LEU A 52 28.62 -5.91 -5.33
C LEU A 52 28.66 -6.40 -3.88
N SER A 53 29.43 -5.75 -2.99
CA SER A 53 29.49 -6.07 -1.57
C SER A 53 28.14 -5.90 -0.85
N SER A 54 27.36 -4.88 -1.19
CA SER A 54 26.00 -4.68 -0.65
C SER A 54 24.96 -5.66 -1.21
N GLN A 55 25.26 -6.31 -2.34
CA GLN A 55 24.46 -7.41 -2.87
C GLN A 55 24.87 -8.76 -2.25
N LEU A 56 26.14 -8.89 -1.84
CA LEU A 56 26.69 -10.10 -1.22
C LEU A 56 26.33 -10.18 0.28
N GLU A 57 26.33 -9.04 0.99
CA GLU A 57 25.84 -8.88 2.36
C GLU A 57 24.29 -8.83 2.38
N ARG A 58 23.64 -9.81 1.75
CA ARG A 58 22.19 -9.98 1.77
C ARG A 58 21.71 -10.06 3.22
N ASN A 59 21.18 -8.95 3.75
CA ASN A 59 20.22 -9.01 4.82
C ASN A 59 18.88 -9.35 4.17
N PRO A 60 18.31 -10.55 4.39
CA PRO A 60 17.05 -10.98 3.78
C PRO A 60 15.87 -10.02 4.05
N GLY A 61 15.94 -9.18 5.11
CA GLY A 61 14.94 -8.14 5.39
C GLY A 61 15.11 -6.80 4.64
N SER A 62 16.17 -6.61 3.85
CA SER A 62 16.41 -5.33 3.15
C SER A 62 15.45 -5.07 1.98
N ASP A 63 15.03 -6.14 1.28
CA ASP A 63 14.06 -6.05 0.19
C ASP A 63 12.65 -5.72 0.72
N ASP A 64 12.22 -6.36 1.81
CA ASP A 64 10.95 -6.05 2.48
C ASP A 64 10.88 -4.60 2.97
N ASN A 65 11.97 -4.10 3.56
CA ASN A 65 12.04 -2.71 3.99
C ASN A 65 11.94 -1.73 2.79
N ASN A 66 12.58 -2.05 1.66
CA ASN A 66 12.43 -1.26 0.43
C ASN A 66 10.98 -1.28 -0.09
N LEU A 67 10.31 -2.43 -0.05
CA LEU A 67 8.90 -2.54 -0.48
C LEU A 67 7.98 -1.71 0.43
N ASN A 68 8.22 -1.74 1.73
CA ASN A 68 7.44 -1.02 2.73
C ASN A 68 7.66 0.51 2.71
N SER A 69 8.79 0.98 2.17
CA SER A 69 9.11 2.41 2.08
C SER A 69 8.07 3.22 1.27
N ILE A 70 7.39 2.58 0.31
CA ILE A 70 6.41 3.23 -0.56
C ILE A 70 5.19 3.76 0.21
N PHE A 71 4.82 3.11 1.31
CA PHE A 71 3.68 3.53 2.12
C PHE A 71 3.96 4.86 2.82
N TYR A 72 5.20 5.05 3.29
CA TYR A 72 5.63 6.31 3.88
C TYR A 72 5.78 7.42 2.84
N GLU A 73 6.16 7.08 1.60
CA GLU A 73 6.17 8.03 0.49
C GLU A 73 4.76 8.52 0.14
N HIS A 74 3.80 7.59 0.04
CA HIS A 74 2.39 7.94 -0.16
C HIS A 74 1.85 8.80 0.99
N LEU A 75 2.16 8.43 2.25
CA LEU A 75 1.78 9.21 3.43
C LEU A 75 2.41 10.61 3.44
N THR A 76 3.66 10.74 2.96
CA THR A 76 4.32 12.04 2.81
C THR A 76 3.57 12.92 1.81
N ARG A 77 3.09 12.38 0.69
CA ARG A 77 2.28 13.11 -0.30
C ARG A 77 0.92 13.52 0.27
N SER A 78 0.29 12.64 1.05
CA SER A 78 -0.97 12.93 1.77
C SER A 78 -0.79 14.09 2.75
N LEU A 79 0.26 14.04 3.58
CA LEU A 79 0.62 15.13 4.50
C LEU A 79 1.01 16.42 3.76
N GLN A 80 1.67 16.33 2.61
CA GLN A 80 2.00 17.50 1.80
C GLN A 80 0.73 18.29 1.42
N GLN A 81 -0.38 17.59 1.20
CA GLN A 81 -1.66 18.21 0.86
C GLN A 81 -2.37 18.79 2.10
N SER A 82 -2.41 18.06 3.22
CA SER A 82 -3.24 18.41 4.38
C SER A 82 -2.54 19.19 5.50
N LEU A 83 -1.24 18.98 5.74
CA LEU A 83 -0.56 19.34 7.00
C LEU A 83 -0.69 20.82 7.36
N TYR A 84 -0.42 21.74 6.42
CA TYR A 84 -0.53 23.18 6.70
C TYR A 84 -1.92 23.55 7.21
N GLY A 85 -2.97 23.04 6.54
CA GLY A 85 -4.35 23.34 6.91
C GLY A 85 -4.71 22.79 8.28
N ASP A 86 -4.23 21.59 8.61
CA ASP A 86 -4.47 20.98 9.91
C ASP A 86 -3.79 21.74 11.06
N LEU A 87 -2.57 22.24 10.80
CA LEU A 87 -1.83 23.08 11.75
C LEU A 87 -2.50 24.45 11.93
N ALA A 88 -2.93 25.09 10.83
CA ALA A 88 -3.63 26.37 10.88
C ALA A 88 -4.98 26.28 11.61
N LEU A 89 -5.67 25.14 11.50
CA LEU A 89 -6.90 24.85 12.24
C LEU A 89 -6.64 24.46 13.72
N GLY A 90 -5.38 24.37 14.14
CA GLY A 90 -5.00 24.06 15.52
C GLY A 90 -5.21 22.59 15.92
N ARG A 91 -5.36 21.66 14.96
CA ARG A 91 -5.64 20.23 15.23
C ARG A 91 -4.51 19.54 16.00
N TRP A 92 -3.28 20.04 15.86
CA TRP A 92 -2.08 19.51 16.54
C TRP A 92 -1.66 20.39 17.72
N GLY A 93 -2.52 21.33 18.13
CA GLY A 93 -2.24 22.30 19.17
C GLY A 93 -1.14 23.29 18.77
N ASN A 94 -0.38 23.76 19.76
CA ASN A 94 0.67 24.76 19.54
C ASN A 94 1.90 24.10 18.90
N VAL A 95 2.21 24.52 17.67
CA VAL A 95 3.32 24.00 16.87
C VAL A 95 4.33 25.11 16.62
N THR A 96 5.61 24.80 16.84
CA THR A 96 6.73 25.72 16.63
C THR A 96 7.80 25.08 15.74
N GLN A 97 8.66 25.91 15.17
CA GLN A 97 9.78 25.45 14.36
C GLN A 97 10.71 24.52 15.15
N GLY A 98 11.13 23.40 14.55
CA GLY A 98 11.98 22.39 15.18
C GLY A 98 11.23 21.42 16.10
N ASP A 99 9.89 21.45 16.13
CA ASP A 99 9.10 20.45 16.86
C ASP A 99 9.09 19.11 16.11
N CYS A 100 9.14 18.01 16.89
CA CYS A 100 9.06 16.65 16.38
C CYS A 100 7.76 15.99 16.86
N PHE A 101 7.10 15.29 15.93
CA PHE A 101 5.88 14.55 16.16
C PHE A 101 6.08 13.09 15.81
N VAL A 102 5.59 12.17 16.63
CA VAL A 102 5.46 10.76 16.28
C VAL A 102 4.02 10.54 15.84
N LEU A 103 3.84 10.00 14.63
CA LEU A 103 2.56 9.50 14.15
C LEU A 103 2.59 7.99 14.35
N ALA A 104 1.70 7.51 15.21
CA ALA A 104 1.56 6.08 15.51
C ALA A 104 0.19 5.58 15.04
N SER A 105 0.20 4.47 14.33
CA SER A 105 -0.97 3.70 13.90
C SER A 105 -0.64 2.21 14.05
N ASP A 106 -1.61 1.32 13.89
CA ASP A 106 -1.46 -0.11 14.20
C ASP A 106 -0.25 -0.76 13.51
N ASN A 107 -0.03 -0.42 12.23
CA ASN A 107 1.05 -0.98 11.42
C ASN A 107 2.09 0.07 10.95
N LEU A 108 1.83 1.36 11.16
CA LEU A 108 2.63 2.46 10.62
C LEU A 108 3.11 3.38 11.73
N ASN A 109 4.42 3.52 11.86
CA ASN A 109 5.06 4.41 12.82
C ASN A 109 6.03 5.32 12.09
N CYS A 110 5.90 6.63 12.25
CA CYS A 110 6.84 7.57 11.65
C CYS A 110 7.09 8.78 12.54
N LEU A 111 8.28 9.36 12.39
CA LEU A 111 8.66 10.62 13.02
C LEU A 111 8.58 11.74 11.98
N LEU A 112 7.77 12.75 12.26
CA LEU A 112 7.66 13.97 11.50
C LEU A 112 8.41 15.10 12.20
N HIS A 113 9.34 15.74 11.51
CA HIS A 113 10.09 16.89 12.00
C HIS A 113 9.69 18.15 11.23
N ILE A 114 9.24 19.18 11.94
CA ILE A 114 8.89 20.48 11.36
C ILE A 114 10.14 21.34 11.31
N ILE A 115 10.61 21.63 10.10
CA ILE A 115 11.87 22.32 9.88
C ILE A 115 11.66 23.82 9.76
N GLU A 116 10.59 24.22 9.08
CA GLU A 116 10.24 25.61 8.88
C GLU A 116 8.73 25.78 8.96
N LEU A 117 8.30 26.82 9.67
CA LEU A 117 6.91 27.21 9.81
C LEU A 117 6.82 28.69 9.43
N ALA A 118 6.12 29.01 8.35
CA ALA A 118 5.87 30.39 7.94
C ALA A 118 4.39 30.61 7.62
N ASN A 119 4.02 31.86 7.31
CA ASN A 119 2.64 32.17 6.97
C ASN A 119 2.30 31.62 5.57
N GLY A 120 1.39 30.66 5.51
CA GLY A 120 0.97 29.98 4.29
C GLY A 120 1.82 28.78 3.84
N LEU A 121 2.89 28.43 4.56
CA LEU A 121 3.72 27.25 4.25
C LEU A 121 4.26 26.56 5.50
N VAL A 122 4.43 25.24 5.41
CA VAL A 122 5.15 24.43 6.39
C VAL A 122 6.05 23.44 5.66
N THR A 123 7.34 23.49 5.98
CA THR A 123 8.35 22.56 5.49
C THR A 123 8.60 21.49 6.54
N PHE A 124 8.42 20.23 6.17
CA PHE A 124 8.59 19.11 7.07
C PHE A 124 9.40 17.97 6.43
N GLN A 125 9.89 17.09 7.29
CA GLN A 125 10.58 15.87 6.91
C GLN A 125 9.98 14.69 7.66
N LEU A 126 9.66 13.63 6.93
CA LEU A 126 9.10 12.42 7.47
C LEU A 126 10.14 11.30 7.47
N ARG A 127 10.25 10.60 8.59
CA ARG A 127 11.10 9.41 8.76
C ARG A 127 10.23 8.22 9.15
N GLY A 128 10.08 7.27 8.23
CA GLY A 128 9.34 6.04 8.43
C GLY A 128 10.15 5.00 9.22
N LEU A 129 9.52 4.38 10.21
CA LEU A 129 10.12 3.32 11.02
C LEU A 129 9.69 1.93 10.53
N GLU A 130 10.26 0.89 11.15
CA GLU A 130 9.91 -0.49 10.83
C GLU A 130 8.45 -0.83 11.18
N PHE A 131 7.79 -1.56 10.27
CA PHE A 131 6.41 -2.06 10.46
C PHE A 131 6.35 -3.06 11.61
N ARG A 132 7.36 -3.94 11.70
CA ARG A 132 7.58 -4.84 12.82
C ARG A 132 8.82 -4.37 13.57
N GLY A 133 8.59 -3.52 14.56
CA GLY A 133 9.65 -3.04 15.43
C GLY A 133 10.19 -4.14 16.35
N THR A 134 11.33 -3.87 16.96
CA THR A 134 11.85 -4.69 18.07
C THR A 134 10.83 -4.74 19.23
N TYR A 135 10.91 -5.74 20.09
CA TYR A 135 10.04 -5.86 21.27
C TYR A 135 10.01 -4.58 22.12
N CYS A 136 11.16 -3.92 22.29
CA CYS A 136 11.24 -2.67 23.04
C CYS A 136 10.58 -1.49 22.30
N GLN A 137 10.61 -1.46 20.97
CA GLN A 137 9.86 -0.48 20.18
C GLN A 137 8.36 -0.71 20.32
N GLN A 138 7.90 -1.97 20.27
CA GLN A 138 6.49 -2.29 20.46
C GLN A 138 5.98 -1.84 21.83
N ARG A 139 6.76 -2.03 22.89
CA ARG A 139 6.43 -1.53 24.24
C ARG A 139 6.36 -0.01 24.35
N GLU A 140 7.12 0.73 23.53
CA GLU A 140 7.04 2.19 23.46
C GLU A 140 5.79 2.64 22.68
N VAL A 141 5.45 1.94 21.59
CA VAL A 141 4.22 2.18 20.83
C VAL A 141 2.98 1.86 21.67
N GLU A 142 2.98 0.76 22.41
CA GLU A 142 1.93 0.41 23.38
C GLU A 142 1.75 1.52 24.43
N ALA A 143 2.85 2.01 25.02
CA ALA A 143 2.79 3.09 26.01
C ALA A 143 2.23 4.41 25.44
N ILE A 144 2.43 4.66 24.15
CA ILE A 144 1.85 5.78 23.42
C ILE A 144 0.36 5.54 23.12
N SER A 145 -0.05 4.28 22.91
CA SER A 145 -1.41 3.86 22.58
C SER A 145 -2.30 3.71 23.81
N GLU A 146 -1.73 3.41 24.98
CA GLU A 146 -2.44 3.41 26.27
C GLU A 146 -3.00 4.81 26.58
N GLY A 147 -4.21 4.87 27.12
CA GLY A 147 -4.87 6.11 27.52
C GLY A 147 -4.32 6.62 28.86
N VAL A 148 -4.25 7.94 29.04
CA VAL A 148 -3.85 8.56 30.33
C VAL A 148 -4.89 8.30 31.44
N GLU A 149 -6.07 7.78 31.09
CA GLU A 149 -7.16 7.56 32.02
C GLU A 149 -7.00 6.27 32.86
N GLU A 150 -6.15 5.33 32.42
CA GLU A 150 -5.86 4.03 33.05
C GLU A 150 -4.84 4.11 34.18
N ASP A 151 -4.81 5.21 34.93
CA ASP A 151 -4.02 5.29 36.16
C ASP A 151 -4.67 4.40 37.24
N GLU A 152 -4.08 3.23 37.51
CA GLU A 152 -4.27 2.51 38.77
C GLU A 152 -3.80 3.42 39.92
N GLY A 153 -4.66 3.60 40.92
CA GLY A 153 -4.46 4.59 41.98
C GLY A 153 -3.16 4.43 42.78
N CYS A 154 -2.85 5.43 43.60
CA CYS A 154 -1.79 5.32 44.60
C CYS A 154 -2.28 4.44 45.76
N CYS A 155 -1.43 3.52 46.23
CA CYS A 155 -1.65 2.39 47.15
C CYS A 155 -2.53 2.57 48.43
N CYS A 156 -3.14 3.71 48.74
CA CYS A 156 -4.01 3.85 49.91
C CYS A 156 -5.14 4.90 49.78
N CYS A 157 -5.19 5.70 48.71
CA CYS A 157 -6.12 6.82 48.59
C CYS A 157 -6.51 7.04 47.14
N GLU A 158 -7.81 6.95 46.85
CA GLU A 158 -8.41 7.46 45.62
C GLU A 158 -8.97 8.86 45.90
N PRO A 159 -8.18 9.95 45.75
CA PRO A 159 -8.79 11.26 45.69
C PRO A 159 -9.71 11.27 44.47
N GLY A 160 -11.02 11.41 44.71
CA GLY A 160 -12.03 11.42 43.66
C GLY A 160 -11.65 12.36 42.52
N ARG A 161 -11.90 11.92 41.28
CA ARG A 161 -11.63 12.71 40.07
C ARG A 161 -12.76 13.71 39.85
N LEU A 162 -12.42 14.99 39.66
CA LEU A 162 -13.37 15.94 39.08
C LEU A 162 -13.54 15.63 37.59
N PRO A 163 -14.76 15.65 37.03
CA PRO A 163 -14.98 15.36 35.62
C PRO A 163 -14.15 16.33 34.75
N HIS A 164 -13.47 15.79 33.75
CA HIS A 164 -12.56 16.50 32.82
C HIS A 164 -11.24 17.04 33.41
N LEU A 165 -10.87 16.70 34.64
CA LEU A 165 -9.56 17.02 35.21
C LEU A 165 -8.73 15.75 35.42
N LEU A 166 -7.43 15.84 35.10
CA LEU A 166 -6.46 14.80 35.41
C LEU A 166 -6.31 14.66 36.93
N SER A 167 -6.09 13.43 37.39
CA SER A 167 -5.68 13.20 38.78
C SER A 167 -4.32 13.88 39.04
N ALA A 168 -4.02 14.23 40.30
CA ALA A 168 -2.72 14.81 40.63
C ALA A 168 -1.55 13.90 40.24
N ASN A 169 -1.73 12.58 40.36
CA ASN A 169 -0.74 11.59 39.95
C ASN A 169 -0.58 11.55 38.44
N ALA A 170 -1.68 11.54 37.68
CA ALA A 170 -1.64 11.58 36.21
C ALA A 170 -0.97 12.88 35.73
N ALA A 171 -1.30 14.02 36.34
CA ALA A 171 -0.70 15.31 35.99
C ALA A 171 0.82 15.33 36.27
N PHE A 172 1.24 14.78 37.41
CA PHE A 172 2.66 14.67 37.75
C PHE A 172 3.39 13.67 36.84
N GLY A 173 2.78 12.52 36.56
CA GLY A 173 3.29 11.50 35.65
C GLY A 173 3.48 12.05 34.24
N GLN A 174 2.48 12.73 33.70
CA GLN A 174 2.55 13.41 32.39
C GLN A 174 3.65 14.47 32.34
N ARG A 175 3.95 15.13 33.45
CA ARG A 175 5.04 16.12 33.52
C ARG A 175 6.43 15.47 33.46
N TRP A 176 6.54 14.20 33.84
CA TRP A 176 7.77 13.42 33.79
C TRP A 176 8.01 12.77 32.41
N LEU A 177 7.00 12.70 31.55
CA LEU A 177 7.13 12.23 30.18
C LEU A 177 7.81 13.29 29.30
N ALA A 178 8.69 12.84 28.40
CA ALA A 178 9.30 13.68 27.37
C ALA A 178 8.38 13.86 26.14
N TRP A 179 7.14 13.38 26.21
CA TRP A 179 6.18 13.39 25.12
C TRP A 179 4.77 13.63 25.66
N GLN A 180 3.89 14.13 24.79
CA GLN A 180 2.48 14.38 25.09
C GLN A 180 1.62 14.04 23.87
N VAL A 181 0.39 13.56 24.09
CA VAL A 181 -0.55 13.31 23.01
C VAL A 181 -1.13 14.64 22.53
N ALA A 182 -0.81 15.03 21.29
CA ALA A 182 -1.33 16.25 20.67
C ALA A 182 -2.73 16.03 20.07
N ALA A 183 -2.94 14.89 19.42
CA ALA A 183 -4.25 14.47 18.92
C ALA A 183 -4.42 12.96 19.09
N ALA A 184 -5.51 12.53 19.71
CA ALA A 184 -5.80 11.11 19.93
C ALA A 184 -6.20 10.40 18.62
N ARG A 185 -6.95 11.09 17.75
CA ARG A 185 -7.46 10.57 16.48
C ARG A 185 -7.26 11.60 15.38
N TYR A 186 -6.19 11.43 14.62
CA TYR A 186 -5.89 12.20 13.43
C TYR A 186 -6.05 11.31 12.21
N VAL A 187 -6.91 11.72 11.29
CA VAL A 187 -7.29 10.88 10.15
C VAL A 187 -6.51 11.32 8.92
N LEU A 188 -5.79 10.38 8.32
CA LEU A 188 -5.06 10.58 7.08
C LEU A 188 -5.43 9.54 6.05
N GLU A 189 -5.37 9.93 4.79
CA GLU A 189 -5.50 8.99 3.68
C GLU A 189 -4.24 8.13 3.59
N GLY A 190 -4.42 6.81 3.56
CA GLY A 190 -3.35 5.83 3.41
C GLY A 190 -3.86 4.45 3.00
N TYR A 191 -2.96 3.47 2.98
CA TYR A 191 -3.29 2.09 2.65
C TYR A 191 -3.36 1.22 3.90
N SER A 192 -4.49 0.55 4.08
CA SER A 192 -4.61 -0.56 5.03
C SER A 192 -4.07 -1.82 4.38
N ILE A 193 -3.14 -2.48 5.06
CA ILE A 193 -2.50 -3.71 4.62
C ILE A 193 -3.21 -4.88 5.29
N SER A 194 -3.63 -5.87 4.50
CA SER A 194 -4.07 -7.17 4.99
C SER A 194 -3.17 -8.26 4.43
N ASP A 195 -2.59 -9.08 5.31
CA ASP A 195 -1.73 -10.21 5.00
C ASP A 195 -2.44 -11.53 5.28
N ASN A 196 -2.62 -12.36 4.25
CA ASN A 196 -3.14 -13.73 4.38
C ASN A 196 -2.06 -14.73 3.98
N SER A 197 -1.89 -15.80 4.75
CA SER A 197 -0.97 -16.88 4.37
C SER A 197 -1.48 -17.61 3.12
N ALA A 198 -0.64 -17.70 2.09
CA ALA A 198 -0.98 -18.42 0.86
C ALA A 198 -0.99 -19.95 1.08
N VAL A 199 -0.20 -20.43 2.05
CA VAL A 199 -0.12 -21.86 2.40
C VAL A 199 -1.48 -22.36 2.87
N SER A 200 -2.13 -21.67 3.80
CA SER A 200 -3.45 -22.06 4.32
C SER A 200 -4.53 -22.07 3.24
N MET A 201 -4.38 -21.23 2.21
CA MET A 201 -5.33 -21.14 1.11
C MET A 201 -5.17 -22.26 0.08
N LEU A 202 -3.95 -22.78 -0.11
CA LEU A 202 -3.66 -23.79 -1.16
C LEU A 202 -3.34 -25.18 -0.60
N GLN A 203 -3.45 -25.37 0.72
CA GLN A 203 -3.11 -26.64 1.35
C GLN A 203 -4.03 -27.78 0.89
N VAL A 204 -5.33 -27.52 0.82
CA VAL A 204 -6.37 -28.52 0.50
C VAL A 204 -6.45 -28.78 -1.00
N PHE A 205 -6.59 -30.05 -1.40
CA PHE A 205 -6.68 -30.45 -2.81
C PHE A 205 -7.83 -29.79 -3.56
N GLU A 206 -9.02 -29.70 -2.97
CA GLU A 206 -10.18 -29.02 -3.58
C GLU A 206 -9.90 -27.53 -3.87
N LEU A 207 -9.15 -26.85 -3.01
CA LEU A 207 -8.75 -25.45 -3.23
C LEU A 207 -7.73 -25.33 -4.38
N ARG A 208 -6.80 -26.28 -4.50
CA ARG A 208 -5.88 -26.34 -5.66
C ARG A 208 -6.63 -26.60 -6.96
N LYS A 209 -7.64 -27.48 -6.94
CA LYS A 209 -8.55 -27.71 -8.05
C LYS A 209 -9.28 -26.42 -8.44
N ALA A 210 -9.85 -25.71 -7.46
CA ALA A 210 -10.50 -24.42 -7.68
C ALA A 210 -9.54 -23.39 -8.31
N LEU A 211 -8.28 -23.30 -7.85
CA LEU A 211 -7.27 -22.41 -8.44
C LEU A 211 -7.07 -22.69 -9.93
N VAL A 212 -6.90 -23.96 -10.33
CA VAL A 212 -6.72 -24.35 -11.73
C VAL A 212 -7.98 -24.09 -12.55
N THR A 213 -9.16 -24.40 -12.01
CA THR A 213 -10.44 -24.08 -12.66
C THR A 213 -10.58 -22.57 -12.90
N TYR A 214 -10.30 -21.72 -11.91
CA TYR A 214 -10.33 -20.26 -12.09
C TYR A 214 -9.25 -19.76 -13.05
N TYR A 215 -8.08 -20.41 -13.08
CA TYR A 215 -7.03 -20.07 -14.03
C TYR A 215 -7.46 -20.33 -15.48
N VAL A 216 -8.10 -21.47 -15.74
CA VAL A 216 -8.66 -21.79 -17.07
C VAL A 216 -9.80 -20.84 -17.44
N LYS A 217 -10.73 -20.59 -16.51
CA LYS A 217 -11.84 -19.64 -16.73
C LYS A 217 -11.33 -18.22 -17.00
N ALA A 218 -10.27 -17.77 -16.32
CA ALA A 218 -9.64 -16.47 -16.57
C ALA A 218 -8.97 -16.40 -17.96
N ILE A 219 -8.30 -17.47 -18.41
CA ILE A 219 -7.74 -17.55 -19.77
C ILE A 219 -8.85 -17.38 -20.81
N VAL A 220 -9.96 -18.11 -20.65
CA VAL A 220 -11.12 -17.99 -21.55
C VAL A 220 -11.67 -16.55 -21.55
N TYR A 221 -11.74 -15.90 -20.39
CA TYR A 221 -12.18 -14.51 -20.31
C TYR A 221 -11.25 -13.57 -21.10
N TYR A 222 -9.95 -13.55 -20.77
CA TYR A 222 -9.00 -12.61 -21.37
C TYR A 222 -8.75 -12.87 -22.86
N THR A 223 -8.83 -14.13 -23.32
CA THR A 223 -8.76 -14.45 -24.76
C THR A 223 -9.95 -13.85 -25.51
N VAL A 224 -11.17 -14.05 -25.00
CA VAL A 224 -12.39 -13.61 -25.66
C VAL A 224 -12.54 -12.09 -25.63
N THR A 225 -12.19 -11.44 -24.52
CA THR A 225 -12.32 -9.98 -24.38
C THR A 225 -11.20 -9.20 -25.09
N SER A 226 -10.04 -9.82 -25.35
CA SER A 226 -8.88 -9.17 -26.01
C SER A 226 -9.23 -8.57 -27.37
N SER A 227 -8.74 -7.34 -27.63
CA SER A 227 -8.87 -6.68 -28.94
C SER A 227 -8.15 -7.41 -30.07
N HIS A 228 -7.11 -8.20 -29.76
CA HIS A 228 -6.25 -8.89 -30.75
C HIS A 228 -6.75 -10.28 -31.13
N LEU A 229 -7.92 -10.71 -30.64
CA LEU A 229 -8.43 -12.06 -30.88
C LEU A 229 -8.56 -12.39 -32.38
N GLU A 230 -9.10 -11.47 -33.17
CA GLU A 230 -9.24 -11.67 -34.62
C GLU A 230 -7.89 -11.75 -35.34
N GLU A 231 -6.90 -10.98 -34.88
CA GLU A 231 -5.53 -11.01 -35.39
C GLU A 231 -4.85 -12.34 -35.06
N TRP A 232 -5.03 -12.85 -33.84
CA TRP A 232 -4.51 -14.16 -33.42
C TRP A 232 -5.11 -15.32 -34.20
N LEU A 233 -6.39 -15.24 -34.55
CA LEU A 233 -7.07 -16.26 -35.36
C LEU A 233 -6.67 -16.17 -36.84
N ALA A 234 -6.29 -14.99 -37.34
CA ALA A 234 -5.83 -14.78 -38.71
C ALA A 234 -4.37 -15.22 -38.94
N LEU A 235 -3.57 -15.32 -37.88
CA LEU A 235 -2.16 -15.70 -37.96
C LEU A 235 -1.99 -17.15 -38.44
N PRO A 236 -1.30 -17.41 -39.57
CA PRO A 236 -1.16 -18.75 -40.13
C PRO A 236 -0.38 -19.69 -39.21
N ALA A 237 0.68 -19.19 -38.55
CA ALA A 237 1.47 -20.00 -37.63
C ALA A 237 0.67 -20.51 -36.42
N VAL A 238 -0.27 -19.69 -35.91
CA VAL A 238 -1.18 -20.09 -34.83
C VAL A 238 -2.18 -21.11 -35.35
N ARG A 239 -2.77 -20.87 -36.53
CA ARG A 239 -3.73 -21.80 -37.14
C ARG A 239 -3.13 -23.17 -37.42
N ASP A 240 -1.90 -23.21 -37.92
CA ASP A 240 -1.16 -24.44 -38.19
C ASP A 240 -0.86 -25.21 -36.89
N ALA A 241 -0.48 -24.50 -35.83
CA ALA A 241 -0.27 -25.09 -34.51
C ALA A 241 -1.57 -25.61 -33.87
N LEU A 242 -2.70 -24.95 -34.12
CA LEU A 242 -4.03 -25.35 -33.63
C LEU A 242 -4.66 -26.49 -34.43
N HIS A 243 -4.19 -26.76 -35.65
CA HIS A 243 -4.78 -27.76 -36.54
C HIS A 243 -4.97 -29.14 -35.88
N PRO A 244 -3.99 -29.71 -35.13
CA PRO A 244 -4.18 -30.99 -34.44
C PRO A 244 -5.28 -30.95 -33.37
N THR A 245 -5.48 -29.80 -32.72
CA THR A 245 -6.49 -29.65 -31.66
C THR A 245 -7.92 -29.54 -32.18
N LEU A 246 -8.11 -29.34 -33.50
CA LEU A 246 -9.43 -29.36 -34.13
C LEU A 246 -10.01 -30.78 -34.21
N ASP A 247 -9.16 -31.80 -34.16
CA ASP A 247 -9.60 -33.19 -34.18
C ASP A 247 -10.41 -33.53 -32.92
N ARG A 248 -11.59 -34.12 -33.11
CA ARG A 248 -12.51 -34.46 -32.01
C ARG A 248 -11.89 -35.42 -30.98
N ASN A 249 -10.95 -36.24 -31.42
CA ASN A 249 -10.29 -37.25 -30.60
C ASN A 249 -8.91 -36.80 -30.09
N TYR A 250 -8.57 -35.50 -30.23
CA TYR A 250 -7.32 -34.98 -29.71
C TYR A 250 -7.31 -35.06 -28.18
N THR A 251 -6.26 -35.70 -27.65
CA THR A 251 -5.97 -35.79 -26.22
C THR A 251 -4.51 -35.47 -26.00
N ASP A 252 -4.24 -34.58 -25.04
CA ASP A 252 -2.89 -34.31 -24.56
C ASP A 252 -2.60 -35.12 -23.29
N VAL A 253 -1.52 -35.91 -23.33
CA VAL A 253 -1.14 -36.91 -22.31
C VAL A 253 0.13 -36.46 -21.58
N ASP A 254 0.23 -35.16 -21.30
CA ASP A 254 1.37 -34.62 -20.55
C ASP A 254 1.33 -35.08 -19.08
N PRO A 255 2.46 -35.54 -18.50
CA PRO A 255 2.53 -35.97 -17.10
C PRO A 255 2.22 -34.88 -16.07
N VAL A 256 2.15 -33.60 -16.48
CA VAL A 256 1.74 -32.49 -15.62
C VAL A 256 0.25 -32.60 -15.22
N PHE A 257 -0.60 -33.19 -16.07
CA PHE A 257 -2.03 -33.25 -15.82
C PHE A 257 -2.38 -34.28 -14.74
N ASN A 258 -3.29 -33.93 -13.83
CA ASN A 258 -3.60 -34.70 -12.65
C ASN A 258 -5.11 -34.78 -12.39
N MET A 259 -5.63 -36.00 -12.18
CA MET A 259 -7.06 -36.23 -11.93
C MET A 259 -7.62 -35.50 -10.70
N ASN A 260 -6.78 -35.22 -9.71
CA ASN A 260 -7.22 -34.63 -8.43
C ASN A 260 -7.38 -33.10 -8.54
N ILE A 261 -6.87 -32.48 -9.59
CA ILE A 261 -6.74 -31.03 -9.73
C ILE A 261 -7.43 -30.55 -11.00
N ASP A 262 -7.28 -31.29 -12.10
CA ASP A 262 -7.86 -30.93 -13.38
C ASP A 262 -9.31 -31.43 -13.44
N GLU A 263 -10.26 -30.50 -13.48
CA GLU A 263 -11.70 -30.80 -13.51
C GLU A 263 -12.13 -31.48 -14.83
N ASP A 264 -11.43 -31.20 -15.92
CA ASP A 264 -11.63 -31.75 -17.26
C ASP A 264 -10.68 -32.93 -17.57
N TYR A 265 -10.14 -33.61 -16.56
CA TYR A 265 -9.32 -34.80 -16.78
C TYR A 265 -10.14 -35.97 -17.36
N ASP A 266 -9.73 -36.50 -18.52
CA ASP A 266 -10.39 -37.62 -19.18
C ASP A 266 -9.81 -38.96 -18.69
N PHE A 267 -10.58 -39.67 -17.87
CA PHE A 267 -10.19 -40.98 -17.33
C PHE A 267 -9.94 -42.04 -18.40
N ARG A 268 -10.60 -41.97 -19.56
CA ARG A 268 -10.46 -42.99 -20.61
C ARG A 268 -9.19 -42.78 -21.41
N ALA A 269 -8.83 -41.53 -21.65
CA ALA A 269 -7.67 -41.17 -22.47
C ALA A 269 -6.42 -40.85 -21.64
N SER A 270 -6.53 -40.85 -20.30
CA SER A 270 -5.43 -40.58 -19.35
C SER A 270 -4.75 -39.24 -19.59
N GLY A 271 -5.53 -38.20 -19.88
CA GLY A 271 -5.04 -36.87 -20.21
C GLY A 271 -6.20 -35.88 -20.38
N ILE A 272 -5.94 -34.70 -20.95
CA ILE A 272 -6.98 -33.71 -21.21
C ILE A 272 -7.42 -33.84 -22.67
N SER A 273 -8.68 -34.25 -22.88
CA SER A 273 -9.29 -34.33 -24.21
C SER A 273 -10.09 -33.08 -24.54
N ARG A 274 -10.16 -32.72 -25.82
CA ARG A 274 -11.00 -31.59 -26.28
C ARG A 274 -12.46 -31.79 -25.86
N SER A 275 -12.97 -33.01 -25.92
CA SER A 275 -14.33 -33.34 -25.49
C SER A 275 -14.56 -33.04 -24.01
N SER A 276 -13.58 -33.36 -23.15
CA SER A 276 -13.67 -33.10 -21.71
C SER A 276 -13.65 -31.60 -21.42
N PHE A 277 -12.74 -30.86 -22.06
CA PHE A 277 -12.68 -29.40 -21.96
C PHE A 277 -14.01 -28.74 -22.38
N CYS A 278 -14.59 -29.17 -23.50
CA CYS A 278 -15.88 -28.68 -23.96
C CYS A 278 -17.07 -29.08 -23.06
N ASN A 279 -16.96 -30.15 -22.28
CA ASN A 279 -18.02 -30.52 -21.35
C ASN A 279 -18.02 -29.63 -20.09
N VAL A 280 -16.86 -29.12 -19.69
CA VAL A 280 -16.69 -28.31 -18.46
C VAL A 280 -16.74 -26.81 -18.76
N TYR A 281 -16.03 -26.33 -19.79
CA TYR A 281 -15.78 -24.89 -20.00
C TYR A 281 -16.52 -24.28 -21.20
N LEU A 282 -17.24 -25.06 -22.00
CA LEU A 282 -17.92 -24.53 -23.20
C LEU A 282 -19.00 -23.53 -22.83
N ASP A 283 -19.83 -23.82 -21.84
CA ASP A 283 -20.92 -22.94 -21.42
C ASP A 283 -20.38 -21.56 -20.98
N TRP A 284 -19.27 -21.56 -20.23
CA TRP A 284 -18.55 -20.33 -19.85
C TRP A 284 -18.00 -19.56 -21.06
N LEU A 285 -17.40 -20.27 -22.02
CA LEU A 285 -16.85 -19.66 -23.23
C LEU A 285 -17.95 -19.02 -24.07
N GLN A 286 -19.06 -19.73 -24.27
CA GLN A 286 -20.22 -19.23 -25.02
C GLN A 286 -20.82 -18.00 -24.33
N PHE A 287 -20.91 -18.01 -23.00
CA PHE A 287 -21.34 -16.85 -22.22
C PHE A 287 -20.40 -15.64 -22.42
N CYS A 288 -19.08 -15.84 -22.35
CA CYS A 288 -18.09 -14.79 -22.57
C CYS A 288 -18.18 -14.19 -23.99
N VAL A 289 -18.34 -15.03 -25.02
CA VAL A 289 -18.46 -14.58 -26.41
C VAL A 289 -19.74 -13.77 -26.61
N ALA A 290 -20.87 -14.25 -26.07
CA ALA A 290 -22.14 -13.55 -26.13
C ALA A 290 -22.06 -12.15 -25.49
N ARG A 291 -21.34 -12.01 -24.37
CA ARG A 291 -21.16 -10.74 -23.66
C ARG A 291 -20.14 -9.80 -24.33
N SER A 292 -19.15 -10.36 -25.04
CA SER A 292 -18.15 -9.57 -25.77
C SER A 292 -18.69 -8.88 -27.03
N GLY A 293 -19.84 -9.30 -27.56
CA GLY A 293 -20.46 -8.71 -28.75
C GLY A 293 -19.73 -9.02 -30.07
N LYS A 294 -18.78 -9.95 -30.08
CA LYS A 294 -18.05 -10.38 -31.28
C LYS A 294 -18.82 -11.49 -32.00
N ASN A 295 -19.03 -11.34 -33.30
CA ASN A 295 -19.72 -12.34 -34.14
C ASN A 295 -18.75 -13.48 -34.51
N LEU A 296 -18.40 -14.31 -33.52
CA LEU A 296 -17.52 -15.45 -33.71
C LEU A 296 -18.30 -16.77 -33.63
N GLU A 297 -17.90 -17.74 -34.46
CA GLU A 297 -18.35 -19.12 -34.31
C GLU A 297 -17.87 -19.65 -32.96
N HIS A 298 -18.80 -20.10 -32.12
CA HIS A 298 -18.56 -20.56 -30.75
C HIS A 298 -19.07 -22.00 -30.53
N ASP A 299 -19.22 -22.74 -31.64
CA ASP A 299 -19.52 -24.16 -31.61
C ASP A 299 -18.33 -24.98 -31.11
N ARG A 300 -18.61 -26.23 -30.72
CA ARG A 300 -17.59 -27.19 -30.23
C ARG A 300 -16.39 -27.37 -31.17
N ASN A 301 -16.58 -27.13 -32.46
CA ASN A 301 -15.55 -27.29 -33.49
C ASN A 301 -14.89 -25.97 -33.91
N SER A 302 -15.22 -24.86 -33.25
CA SER A 302 -14.68 -23.55 -33.58
C SER A 302 -13.19 -23.44 -33.27
N VAL A 303 -12.51 -22.59 -34.05
CA VAL A 303 -11.09 -22.27 -33.87
C VAL A 303 -10.86 -21.48 -32.56
N VAL A 304 -11.85 -20.69 -32.12
CA VAL A 304 -11.80 -19.97 -30.84
C VAL A 304 -11.73 -20.95 -29.67
N VAL A 305 -12.56 -22.00 -29.67
CA VAL A 305 -12.50 -23.06 -28.66
C VAL A 305 -11.14 -23.78 -28.69
N SER A 306 -10.58 -24.03 -29.89
CA SER A 306 -9.23 -24.59 -30.03
C SER A 306 -8.14 -23.70 -29.45
N LEU A 307 -8.23 -22.39 -29.68
CA LEU A 307 -7.28 -21.42 -29.15
C LEU A 307 -7.35 -21.39 -27.62
N CYS A 308 -8.54 -21.24 -27.04
CA CYS A 308 -8.75 -21.27 -25.59
C CYS A 308 -8.26 -22.59 -24.96
N PHE A 309 -8.51 -23.72 -25.63
CA PHE A 309 -8.03 -25.04 -25.23
C PHE A 309 -6.50 -25.14 -25.27
N SER A 310 -5.86 -24.71 -26.35
CA SER A 310 -4.39 -24.75 -26.45
C SER A 310 -3.71 -23.85 -25.41
N LEU A 311 -4.27 -22.67 -25.14
CA LEU A 311 -3.77 -21.75 -24.12
C LEU A 311 -3.98 -22.28 -22.71
N SER A 312 -5.06 -23.00 -22.44
CA SER A 312 -5.29 -23.63 -21.14
C SER A 312 -4.29 -24.76 -20.89
N LEU A 313 -3.95 -25.56 -21.90
CA LEU A 313 -2.91 -26.59 -21.80
C LEU A 313 -1.52 -25.99 -21.55
N LEU A 314 -1.15 -24.95 -22.31
CA LEU A 314 0.09 -24.22 -22.14
C LEU A 314 0.22 -23.63 -20.74
N ALA A 315 -0.85 -23.00 -20.26
CA ALA A 315 -0.91 -22.39 -18.95
C ALA A 315 -0.70 -23.41 -17.81
N ARG A 316 -1.33 -24.58 -17.91
CA ARG A 316 -1.15 -25.68 -16.95
C ARG A 316 0.27 -26.26 -17.01
N ARG A 317 0.83 -26.46 -18.21
CA ARG A 317 2.23 -26.91 -18.38
C ARG A 317 3.23 -25.90 -17.83
N ALA A 318 2.99 -24.60 -18.02
CA ALA A 318 3.83 -23.54 -17.45
C ALA A 318 3.82 -23.59 -15.91
N LEU A 319 2.64 -23.81 -15.31
CA LEU A 319 2.50 -23.96 -13.86
C LEU A 319 3.15 -25.26 -13.34
N GLY A 320 2.95 -26.38 -14.04
CA GLY A 320 3.60 -27.66 -13.75
C GLY A 320 5.12 -27.58 -13.81
N THR A 321 5.66 -27.01 -14.87
CA THR A 321 7.10 -26.83 -15.07
C THR A 321 7.71 -25.95 -13.98
N ALA A 322 7.04 -24.84 -13.63
CA ALA A 322 7.51 -23.94 -12.58
C ALA A 322 7.46 -24.58 -11.18
N SER A 323 6.55 -25.53 -10.96
CA SER A 323 6.41 -26.30 -9.72
C SER A 323 7.18 -27.64 -9.70
N HIS A 324 8.13 -27.83 -10.63
CA HIS A 324 8.92 -29.07 -10.75
C HIS A 324 8.05 -30.34 -10.85
N ASN A 325 6.90 -30.26 -11.54
CA ASN A 325 5.93 -31.34 -11.72
C ASN A 325 5.42 -31.98 -10.41
N SER A 326 5.61 -31.30 -9.28
CA SER A 326 5.20 -31.74 -7.95
C SER A 326 4.04 -30.92 -7.38
N PHE A 327 3.32 -30.23 -8.26
CA PHE A 327 2.15 -29.39 -7.96
C PHE A 327 1.11 -30.09 -7.05
N SER A 328 0.90 -31.40 -7.26
CA SER A 328 -0.07 -32.19 -6.50
C SER A 328 0.46 -32.63 -5.13
N SER A 329 1.76 -32.88 -5.00
CA SER A 329 2.35 -33.47 -3.80
C SER A 329 2.84 -32.44 -2.78
N SER A 330 3.26 -31.24 -3.22
CA SER A 330 3.82 -30.21 -2.34
C SER A 330 3.19 -28.84 -2.61
N VAL A 331 2.69 -28.20 -1.54
CA VAL A 331 2.17 -26.82 -1.59
C VAL A 331 3.31 -25.83 -1.82
N ASP A 332 4.48 -26.08 -1.23
CA ASP A 332 5.63 -25.16 -1.30
C ASP A 332 6.15 -25.04 -2.73
N LEU A 333 6.24 -26.17 -3.45
CA LEU A 333 6.63 -26.18 -4.86
C LEU A 333 5.56 -25.55 -5.76
N LEU A 334 4.29 -25.73 -5.44
CA LEU A 334 3.18 -25.02 -6.09
C LEU A 334 3.30 -23.50 -5.89
N LEU A 335 3.47 -23.04 -4.65
CA LEU A 335 3.61 -21.62 -4.33
C LEU A 335 4.83 -20.99 -5.00
N TYR A 336 5.95 -21.69 -5.03
CA TYR A 336 7.14 -21.29 -5.78
C TYR A 336 6.83 -21.11 -7.27
N GLY A 337 6.19 -22.11 -7.89
CA GLY A 337 5.82 -22.04 -9.30
C GLY A 337 4.82 -20.93 -9.59
N LEU A 338 3.80 -20.78 -8.74
CA LEU A 338 2.77 -19.74 -8.85
C LEU A 338 3.38 -18.35 -8.71
N HIS A 339 4.30 -18.14 -7.77
CA HIS A 339 5.00 -16.87 -7.61
C HIS A 339 5.88 -16.55 -8.84
N ALA A 340 6.59 -17.53 -9.39
CA ALA A 340 7.38 -17.32 -10.61
C ALA A 340 6.49 -16.85 -11.77
N LEU A 341 5.35 -17.51 -11.99
CA LEU A 341 4.38 -17.09 -13.00
C LEU A 341 3.73 -15.73 -12.70
N PHE A 342 3.41 -15.44 -11.43
CA PHE A 342 2.83 -14.17 -11.00
C PHE A 342 3.74 -12.98 -11.32
N LYS A 343 5.06 -13.17 -11.12
CA LYS A 343 6.10 -12.21 -11.50
C LYS A 343 6.25 -12.06 -13.02
N GLY A 344 5.84 -13.07 -13.79
CA GLY A 344 5.91 -13.10 -15.25
C GLY A 344 7.06 -13.96 -15.80
N ASP A 345 7.68 -14.80 -14.97
CA ASP A 345 8.77 -15.69 -15.36
C ASP A 345 8.21 -16.97 -16.02
N PHE A 346 7.74 -16.87 -17.27
CA PHE A 346 7.22 -18.00 -18.05
C PHE A 346 8.34 -18.80 -18.70
N ARG A 347 8.46 -20.09 -18.34
CA ARG A 347 9.40 -21.04 -18.98
C ARG A 347 8.63 -22.03 -19.83
N ILE A 348 8.58 -21.79 -21.14
CA ILE A 348 7.97 -22.71 -22.10
C ILE A 348 9.01 -23.76 -22.49
N THR A 349 8.82 -25.00 -22.05
CA THR A 349 9.73 -26.14 -22.29
C THR A 349 9.19 -27.10 -23.35
N CYS A 350 7.87 -27.10 -23.57
CA CYS A 350 7.22 -27.97 -24.53
C CYS A 350 7.30 -27.37 -25.95
N VAL A 351 7.85 -28.13 -26.90
CA VAL A 351 7.97 -27.72 -28.31
C VAL A 351 6.59 -27.42 -28.93
N ARG A 352 5.54 -28.10 -28.46
CA ARG A 352 4.16 -27.89 -28.93
C ARG A 352 3.58 -26.52 -28.56
N ASP A 353 4.23 -25.78 -27.66
CA ASP A 353 3.77 -24.48 -27.14
C ASP A 353 4.58 -23.30 -27.70
N GLU A 354 5.59 -23.56 -28.54
CA GLU A 354 6.46 -22.53 -29.11
C GLU A 354 5.72 -21.53 -30.02
N TRP A 355 4.54 -21.90 -30.52
CA TRP A 355 3.70 -21.04 -31.35
C TRP A 355 3.30 -19.72 -30.63
N VAL A 356 3.31 -19.71 -29.30
CA VAL A 356 3.03 -18.50 -28.51
C VAL A 356 4.14 -17.44 -28.64
N PHE A 357 5.36 -17.82 -29.05
CA PHE A 357 6.42 -16.84 -29.31
C PHE A 357 6.22 -16.04 -30.61
N GLN A 358 5.28 -16.44 -31.47
CA GLN A 358 4.92 -15.66 -32.67
C GLN A 358 4.32 -14.31 -32.29
N ASP A 359 3.55 -14.27 -31.19
CA ASP A 359 3.07 -13.03 -30.59
C ASP A 359 3.14 -13.10 -29.06
N MET A 360 4.11 -12.40 -28.47
CA MET A 360 4.29 -12.32 -27.03
C MET A 360 3.12 -11.65 -26.30
N GLU A 361 2.21 -10.97 -27.01
CA GLU A 361 0.99 -10.43 -26.42
C GLU A 361 0.06 -11.52 -25.89
N LEU A 362 0.08 -12.74 -26.44
CA LEU A 362 -0.65 -13.88 -25.88
C LEU A 362 -0.22 -14.16 -24.44
N LEU A 363 1.08 -14.11 -24.14
CA LEU A 363 1.56 -14.25 -22.76
C LEU A 363 1.24 -13.02 -21.91
N ARG A 364 1.52 -11.82 -22.43
CA ARG A 364 1.43 -10.57 -21.65
C ARG A 364 0.01 -10.13 -21.36
N ARG A 365 -0.94 -10.33 -22.28
CA ARG A 365 -2.34 -9.88 -22.17
C ARG A 365 -3.31 -10.99 -21.79
N VAL A 366 -2.96 -12.27 -21.98
CA VAL A 366 -3.82 -13.39 -21.60
C VAL A 366 -3.22 -14.16 -20.43
N VAL A 367 -2.10 -14.88 -20.64
CA VAL A 367 -1.63 -15.88 -19.66
C VAL A 367 -1.21 -15.22 -18.33
N ALA A 368 -0.41 -14.15 -18.39
CA ALA A 368 0.06 -13.43 -17.20
C ALA A 368 -1.07 -12.82 -16.36
N PRO A 369 -2.01 -12.02 -16.92
CA PRO A 369 -3.13 -11.50 -16.14
C PRO A 369 -4.10 -12.60 -15.71
N SER A 370 -4.19 -13.73 -16.43
CA SER A 370 -5.01 -14.88 -16.03
C SER A 370 -4.52 -15.51 -14.72
N VAL A 371 -3.20 -15.75 -14.56
CA VAL A 371 -2.64 -16.28 -13.29
C VAL A 371 -2.95 -15.34 -12.13
N ARG A 372 -2.77 -14.04 -12.36
CA ARG A 372 -2.99 -13.00 -11.36
C ARG A 372 -4.46 -12.90 -10.94
N MET A 373 -5.37 -12.95 -11.91
CA MET A 373 -6.82 -12.95 -11.66
C MET A 373 -7.27 -14.24 -10.99
N ALA A 374 -6.72 -15.39 -11.39
CA ALA A 374 -7.02 -16.69 -10.76
C ALA A 374 -6.70 -16.68 -9.27
N LEU A 375 -5.56 -16.09 -8.87
CA LEU A 375 -5.22 -15.93 -7.46
C LEU A 375 -6.25 -15.09 -6.69
N LYS A 376 -6.76 -14.01 -7.31
CA LYS A 376 -7.79 -13.16 -6.70
C LYS A 376 -9.14 -13.89 -6.58
N LEU A 377 -9.61 -14.54 -7.64
CA LEU A 377 -10.85 -15.32 -7.63
C LEU A 377 -10.78 -16.47 -6.61
N HIS A 378 -9.62 -17.13 -6.53
CA HIS A 378 -9.37 -18.16 -5.54
C HIS A 378 -9.41 -17.60 -4.10
N GLN A 379 -8.88 -16.39 -3.88
CA GLN A 379 -8.99 -15.72 -2.58
C GLN A 379 -10.45 -15.49 -2.18
N ASP A 380 -11.30 -15.06 -3.10
CA ASP A 380 -12.71 -14.81 -2.81
C ASP A 380 -13.48 -16.11 -2.53
N HIS A 381 -13.16 -17.16 -3.30
CA HIS A 381 -13.67 -18.51 -3.08
C HIS A 381 -13.31 -19.04 -1.69
N PHE A 382 -12.06 -18.83 -1.24
CA PHE A 382 -11.63 -19.22 0.09
C PHE A 382 -12.35 -18.44 1.21
N LEU A 383 -12.67 -17.16 0.98
CA LEU A 383 -13.25 -16.30 2.01
C LEU A 383 -14.75 -16.52 2.21
N SER A 384 -15.55 -16.74 1.15
CA SER A 384 -16.98 -17.15 1.25
C SER A 384 -17.70 -17.19 -0.12
N ALA A 385 -17.09 -16.80 -1.24
CA ALA A 385 -17.80 -16.55 -2.51
C ALA A 385 -17.49 -17.63 -3.57
N GLU A 386 -18.26 -18.70 -3.60
CA GLU A 386 -18.25 -19.62 -4.74
C GLU A 386 -18.93 -18.96 -5.95
N TYR A 387 -18.22 -18.91 -7.08
CA TYR A 387 -18.75 -18.37 -8.33
C TYR A 387 -19.42 -19.46 -9.16
N ASP A 388 -20.59 -19.90 -8.72
CA ASP A 388 -21.37 -20.94 -9.41
C ASP A 388 -22.05 -20.42 -10.67
N ASP A 389 -22.46 -19.14 -10.67
CA ASP A 389 -23.12 -18.51 -11.81
C ASP A 389 -22.12 -17.79 -12.72
N HIS A 390 -22.23 -18.04 -14.02
CA HIS A 390 -21.39 -17.43 -15.04
C HIS A 390 -21.55 -15.90 -15.09
N ALA A 391 -22.75 -15.36 -14.84
CA ALA A 391 -22.95 -13.91 -14.85
C ALA A 391 -22.19 -13.23 -13.71
N THR A 392 -22.27 -13.78 -12.50
CA THR A 392 -21.55 -13.24 -11.34
C THR A 392 -20.04 -13.30 -11.52
N LEU A 393 -19.51 -14.38 -12.11
CA LEU A 393 -18.08 -14.52 -12.40
C LEU A 393 -17.60 -13.47 -13.43
N TYR A 394 -18.35 -13.28 -14.52
CA TYR A 394 -17.99 -12.30 -15.55
C TYR A 394 -17.97 -10.87 -14.99
N GLU A 395 -19.00 -10.51 -14.21
CA GLU A 395 -19.08 -9.21 -13.57
C GLU A 395 -17.97 -9.00 -12.54
N ALA A 396 -17.63 -10.03 -11.75
CA ALA A 396 -16.52 -9.99 -10.81
C ALA A 396 -15.18 -9.72 -11.52
N ILE A 397 -14.86 -10.49 -12.57
CA ILE A 397 -13.60 -10.30 -13.33
C ILE A 397 -13.55 -8.90 -13.95
N SER A 398 -14.64 -8.45 -14.58
CA SER A 398 -14.69 -7.12 -15.20
C SER A 398 -14.57 -5.97 -14.19
N ASN A 399 -15.14 -6.14 -13.00
CA ASN A 399 -15.02 -5.15 -11.92
C ASN A 399 -13.61 -5.12 -11.34
N TYR A 400 -12.96 -6.28 -11.19
CA TYR A 400 -11.58 -6.36 -10.72
C TYR A 400 -10.59 -5.78 -11.73
N GLU A 401 -10.78 -6.00 -13.02
CA GLU A 401 -9.93 -5.38 -14.05
C GLU A 401 -9.95 -3.84 -13.99
N LYS A 402 -11.09 -3.23 -13.65
CA LYS A 402 -11.24 -1.76 -13.56
C LYS A 402 -10.73 -1.16 -12.25
N ASN A 403 -11.00 -1.83 -11.13
CA ASN A 403 -10.82 -1.25 -9.80
C ASN A 403 -9.59 -1.77 -9.05
N LEU A 404 -9.09 -2.97 -9.40
CA LEU A 404 -8.04 -3.68 -8.67
C LEU A 404 -6.80 -3.83 -9.56
N VAL A 405 -5.66 -3.32 -9.08
CA VAL A 405 -4.37 -3.57 -9.74
C VAL A 405 -3.72 -4.81 -9.13
N ILE A 406 -3.55 -5.86 -9.94
CA ILE A 406 -2.88 -7.09 -9.53
C ILE A 406 -1.50 -7.13 -10.20
N SER A 407 -0.44 -6.99 -9.41
CA SER A 407 0.94 -7.02 -9.90
C SER A 407 1.90 -7.45 -8.80
N HIS A 408 3.11 -7.87 -9.20
CA HIS A 408 4.18 -8.13 -8.25
C HIS A 408 4.71 -6.81 -7.64
N GLU A 409 5.10 -6.80 -6.38
CA GLU A 409 5.47 -5.55 -5.69
C GLU A 409 6.73 -4.88 -6.27
N ALA A 410 7.63 -5.66 -6.86
CA ALA A 410 8.82 -5.14 -7.54
C ALA A 410 8.51 -4.49 -8.91
N ASP A 411 7.32 -4.72 -9.47
CA ASP A 411 6.88 -4.17 -10.77
C ASP A 411 6.69 -2.65 -10.67
N PRO A 412 7.24 -1.85 -11.60
CA PRO A 412 6.95 -0.41 -11.65
C PRO A 412 5.45 -0.06 -11.67
N ALA A 413 4.61 -0.92 -12.24
CA ALA A 413 3.16 -0.73 -12.26
C ALA A 413 2.57 -0.67 -10.84
N TRP A 414 3.06 -1.49 -9.91
CA TRP A 414 2.67 -1.47 -8.50
C TRP A 414 2.96 -0.12 -7.86
N ARG A 415 4.18 0.37 -8.03
CA ARG A 415 4.61 1.65 -7.45
C ARG A 415 3.80 2.81 -8.00
N ASN A 416 3.59 2.84 -9.30
CA ASN A 416 2.79 3.88 -9.94
C ASN A 416 1.34 3.85 -9.44
N ALA A 417 0.75 2.67 -9.25
CA ALA A 417 -0.61 2.52 -8.74
C ALA A 417 -0.77 3.01 -7.29
N VAL A 418 0.19 2.72 -6.40
CA VAL A 418 0.19 3.23 -5.02
C VAL A 418 0.35 4.75 -4.98
N LEU A 419 1.24 5.30 -5.81
CA LEU A 419 1.44 6.75 -5.89
C LEU A 419 0.25 7.47 -6.56
N SER A 420 -0.44 6.84 -7.51
CA SER A 420 -1.66 7.37 -8.12
C SER A 420 -2.92 7.14 -7.27
N SER A 421 -2.77 6.64 -6.05
CA SER A 421 -3.86 6.47 -5.09
C SER A 421 -4.99 5.56 -5.59
N VAL A 422 -4.65 4.45 -6.27
CA VAL A 422 -5.61 3.42 -6.71
C VAL A 422 -6.33 2.81 -5.49
N PRO A 423 -7.65 2.54 -5.55
CA PRO A 423 -8.43 2.13 -4.40
C PRO A 423 -8.03 0.77 -3.81
N SER A 424 -7.72 -0.23 -4.64
CA SER A 424 -7.29 -1.55 -4.17
C SER A 424 -6.16 -2.12 -5.01
N LEU A 425 -5.24 -2.83 -4.36
CA LEU A 425 -4.15 -3.56 -5.00
C LEU A 425 -3.97 -4.94 -4.39
N LEU A 426 -3.50 -5.90 -5.18
CA LEU A 426 -3.17 -7.26 -4.73
C LEU A 426 -1.80 -7.71 -5.25
N ALA A 427 -0.99 -8.27 -4.35
CA ALA A 427 0.28 -8.88 -4.67
C ALA A 427 0.46 -10.22 -3.95
N LEU A 428 1.30 -11.08 -4.51
CA LEU A 428 1.83 -12.27 -3.85
C LEU A 428 3.27 -11.99 -3.44
N ARG A 429 3.52 -11.92 -2.13
CA ARG A 429 4.84 -11.67 -1.54
C ARG A 429 5.46 -12.98 -1.09
N HIS A 430 6.76 -13.13 -1.36
CA HIS A 430 7.61 -14.14 -0.77
C HIS A 430 8.45 -13.50 0.32
N VAL A 431 8.26 -13.93 1.57
CA VAL A 431 9.06 -13.52 2.72
C VAL A 431 10.06 -14.62 2.98
N PHE A 432 11.33 -14.33 2.72
CA PHE A 432 12.44 -15.24 3.00
C PHE A 432 12.94 -14.95 4.41
N ASP A 433 12.64 -15.85 5.36
CA ASP A 433 13.25 -15.83 6.68
C ASP A 433 14.24 -16.98 6.79
N ASP A 434 15.33 -16.83 7.57
CA ASP A 434 16.42 -17.82 7.66
C ASP A 434 15.95 -19.23 8.11
N SER A 435 14.71 -19.34 8.57
CA SER A 435 14.07 -20.58 9.05
C SER A 435 12.87 -21.06 8.24
N SER A 436 12.27 -20.24 7.35
CA SER A 436 11.03 -20.59 6.62
C SER A 436 10.81 -19.74 5.36
N ASP A 437 10.39 -20.41 4.27
CA ASP A 437 9.90 -19.79 3.04
C ASP A 437 8.39 -19.52 3.13
N ASP A 438 8.00 -18.31 3.47
CA ASP A 438 6.60 -17.93 3.65
C ASP A 438 6.05 -17.18 2.43
N TYR A 439 4.94 -17.66 1.86
CA TYR A 439 4.20 -16.95 0.83
C TYR A 439 2.96 -16.28 1.42
N LYS A 440 2.78 -14.99 1.16
CA LYS A 440 1.68 -14.18 1.69
C LYS A 440 0.97 -13.44 0.56
N ILE A 441 -0.35 -13.51 0.55
CA ILE A 441 -1.17 -12.66 -0.31
C ILE A 441 -1.40 -11.35 0.42
N ILE A 442 -0.92 -10.26 -0.17
CA ILE A 442 -1.02 -8.92 0.37
C ILE A 442 -2.06 -8.17 -0.43
N MET A 443 -3.09 -7.69 0.27
CA MET A 443 -4.09 -6.81 -0.30
C MET A 443 -3.98 -5.44 0.36
N LEU A 444 -3.91 -4.41 -0.48
CA LEU A 444 -3.90 -3.02 -0.07
C LEU A 444 -5.26 -2.41 -0.37
N ASN A 445 -5.86 -1.80 0.63
CA ASN A 445 -7.10 -1.04 0.46
C ASN A 445 -6.89 0.40 0.90
N LYS A 446 -7.17 1.33 0.00
CA LYS A 446 -7.14 2.76 0.28
C LYS A 446 -8.24 3.09 1.29
N ARG A 447 -7.85 3.55 2.47
CA ARG A 447 -8.76 3.86 3.57
C ARG A 447 -8.26 5.08 4.33
N GLN A 448 -9.15 5.65 5.12
CA GLN A 448 -8.81 6.69 6.08
C GLN A 448 -8.23 6.03 7.33
N LEU A 449 -6.91 6.13 7.49
CA LEU A 449 -6.19 5.56 8.62
C LEU A 449 -6.23 6.53 9.80
N SER A 450 -6.41 5.96 10.99
CA SER A 450 -6.35 6.72 12.24
C SER A 450 -4.92 6.69 12.78
N PHE A 451 -4.38 7.87 13.00
CA PHE A 451 -3.09 8.10 13.64
C PHE A 451 -3.30 8.77 14.98
N ARG A 452 -2.52 8.35 15.98
CA ARG A 452 -2.28 9.16 17.16
C ARG A 452 -1.11 10.09 16.87
N VAL A 453 -1.26 11.36 17.19
CA VAL A 453 -0.21 12.38 17.01
C VAL A 453 0.38 12.70 18.37
N ILE A 454 1.67 12.45 18.52
CA ILE A 454 2.39 12.61 19.78
C ILE A 454 3.45 13.68 19.58
N LYS A 455 3.38 14.75 20.35
CA LYS A 455 4.41 15.78 20.37
C LYS A 455 5.53 15.33 21.30
N VAL A 456 6.75 15.24 20.77
CA VAL A 456 7.94 14.87 21.55
C VAL A 456 8.74 16.13 21.86
N ASN A 457 9.38 16.16 23.03
CA ASN A 457 10.29 17.24 23.40
C ASN A 457 11.49 17.27 22.42
N ARG A 458 11.56 18.33 21.62
CA ARG A 458 12.63 18.55 20.63
C ARG A 458 14.04 18.50 21.22
N GLU A 459 14.24 18.94 22.45
CA GLU A 459 15.56 18.91 23.10
C GLU A 459 15.95 17.49 23.53
N CYS A 460 14.96 16.65 23.85
CA CYS A 460 15.17 15.22 24.09
C CYS A 460 15.63 14.53 22.80
N VAL A 461 14.93 14.78 21.68
CA VAL A 461 15.29 14.23 20.35
C VAL A 461 16.71 14.63 19.96
N ARG A 462 17.01 15.94 20.01
CA ARG A 462 18.36 16.47 19.70
C ARG A 462 19.43 15.90 20.63
N GLY A 463 19.10 15.70 21.90
CA GLY A 463 20.01 15.11 22.88
C GLY A 463 20.33 13.65 22.63
N LEU A 464 19.31 12.85 22.32
CA LEU A 464 19.47 11.44 21.99
C LEU A 464 20.25 11.27 20.69
N TRP A 465 19.87 11.97 19.61
CA TRP A 465 20.57 11.88 18.32
C TRP A 465 22.04 12.30 18.42
N ALA A 466 22.33 13.40 19.11
CA ALA A 466 23.72 13.83 19.34
C ALA A 466 24.51 12.82 20.21
N GLY A 467 23.90 12.29 21.28
CA GLY A 467 24.53 11.25 22.09
C GLY A 467 24.87 10.02 21.26
N GLN A 468 23.95 9.62 20.38
CA GLN A 468 24.15 8.50 19.47
C GLN A 468 25.28 8.73 18.47
N GLN A 469 25.31 9.91 17.85
CA GLN A 469 26.37 10.33 16.94
C GLN A 469 27.75 10.36 17.63
N GLN A 470 27.82 10.92 18.84
CA GLN A 470 29.06 10.98 19.62
C GLN A 470 29.62 9.58 19.89
N GLU A 471 28.77 8.66 20.30
CA GLU A 471 29.23 7.34 20.70
C GLU A 471 29.57 6.43 19.50
N LEU A 472 28.76 6.43 18.43
CA LEU A 472 29.01 5.58 17.25
C LEU A 472 30.09 6.15 16.33
N VAL A 473 30.06 7.45 16.09
CA VAL A 473 30.94 8.08 15.09
C VAL A 473 32.24 8.53 15.74
N TYR A 474 32.15 9.31 16.83
CA TYR A 474 33.33 9.91 17.44
C TYR A 474 34.09 8.93 18.34
N LEU A 475 33.40 8.23 19.25
CA LEU A 475 34.02 7.22 20.10
C LEU A 475 34.20 5.87 19.40
N ARG A 476 33.62 5.72 18.21
CA ARG A 476 33.71 4.51 17.38
C ARG A 476 33.33 3.24 18.15
N ASN A 477 32.35 3.34 19.06
CA ASN A 477 31.86 2.20 19.81
C ASN A 477 31.11 1.26 18.85
N ARG A 478 31.64 0.05 18.66
CA ARG A 478 31.08 -0.97 17.76
C ARG A 478 30.33 -2.09 18.49
N ASN A 479 30.14 -1.96 19.80
CA ASN A 479 29.46 -3.00 20.57
C ASN A 479 28.00 -3.11 20.10
N PRO A 480 27.51 -4.29 19.67
CA PRO A 480 26.09 -4.47 19.34
C PRO A 480 25.18 -4.46 20.58
N GLU A 481 25.68 -4.84 21.76
CA GLU A 481 24.98 -4.82 23.08
C GLU A 481 24.97 -3.42 23.72
N ARG A 482 25.10 -2.40 22.89
CA ARG A 482 25.35 -1.03 23.30
C ARG A 482 24.26 -0.51 24.21
N GLY A 483 24.66 -0.18 25.44
CA GLY A 483 24.00 0.77 26.35
C GLY A 483 22.48 0.77 26.22
N SER A 484 21.92 -0.44 26.30
CA SER A 484 20.51 -0.74 26.37
C SER A 484 19.58 0.21 25.60
N ILE A 485 19.04 -0.31 24.52
CA ILE A 485 17.67 -0.13 24.03
C ILE A 485 16.69 -0.61 25.15
N GLN A 486 16.95 -0.21 26.40
CA GLN A 486 16.14 -0.51 27.58
C GLN A 486 14.87 0.30 27.47
N ASN A 487 13.79 -0.32 27.94
CA ASN A 487 12.42 0.17 27.99
C ASN A 487 12.30 1.54 28.70
N ALA A 488 12.69 2.61 28.03
CA ALA A 488 12.63 3.99 28.51
C ALA A 488 11.41 4.68 27.90
N ARG A 489 10.22 4.16 28.26
CA ARG A 489 8.91 4.64 27.78
C ARG A 489 8.71 6.14 27.96
N GLN A 490 9.34 6.71 28.99
CA GLN A 490 9.25 8.15 29.29
C GLN A 490 9.92 9.01 28.22
N ALA A 491 10.99 8.50 27.58
CA ALA A 491 11.77 9.24 26.59
C ALA A 491 11.54 8.79 25.14
N LEU A 492 10.86 7.66 24.91
CA LEU A 492 10.68 7.03 23.59
C LEU A 492 12.03 6.81 22.87
N ARG A 493 13.00 6.32 23.64
CA ARG A 493 14.40 6.29 23.22
C ARG A 493 14.58 5.42 21.97
N ASN A 494 13.84 4.33 21.82
CA ASN A 494 14.01 3.45 20.68
C ASN A 494 13.41 4.03 19.41
N ILE A 495 12.17 4.53 19.47
CA ILE A 495 11.52 5.22 18.35
C ILE A 495 12.39 6.40 17.87
N ILE A 496 12.92 7.19 18.80
CA ILE A 496 13.76 8.34 18.46
C ILE A 496 15.10 7.88 17.86
N ASN A 497 15.78 6.90 18.45
CA ASN A 497 17.09 6.49 17.95
C ASN A 497 17.00 5.75 16.60
N SER A 498 15.99 4.89 16.41
CA SER A 498 15.79 4.20 15.13
C SER A 498 15.46 5.17 14.00
N SER A 499 14.81 6.29 14.31
CA SER A 499 14.55 7.36 13.35
C SER A 499 15.80 8.15 12.92
N CYS A 500 16.98 7.95 13.53
CA CYS A 500 18.19 8.65 13.09
C CYS A 500 18.61 8.22 11.69
N ASP A 501 19.09 9.16 10.87
CA ASP A 501 19.63 8.83 9.56
C ASP A 501 20.81 7.84 9.65
N GLN A 502 20.96 6.98 8.62
CA GLN A 502 22.09 6.06 8.53
C GLN A 502 23.42 6.84 8.51
N PRO A 503 24.47 6.41 9.24
CA PRO A 503 24.68 5.08 9.82
C PRO A 503 24.29 4.94 11.31
N ILE A 504 23.61 5.93 11.89
CA ILE A 504 23.34 5.98 13.34
C ILE A 504 22.09 5.18 13.69
N GLY A 505 21.01 5.43 12.95
CA GLY A 505 19.76 4.68 13.04
C GLY A 505 19.49 3.90 11.75
N TYR A 506 18.26 3.46 11.61
CA TYR A 506 17.81 2.58 10.55
C TYR A 506 16.37 2.90 10.11
N PRO A 507 16.06 4.15 9.72
CA PRO A 507 14.75 4.48 9.17
C PRO A 507 14.56 3.73 7.84
N ILE A 508 13.36 3.17 7.64
CA ILE A 508 12.98 2.53 6.39
C ILE A 508 12.92 3.56 5.26
N TYR A 509 12.39 4.74 5.56
CA TYR A 509 12.18 5.80 4.59
C TYR A 509 12.51 7.15 5.21
N VAL A 510 13.21 7.99 4.46
CA VAL A 510 13.43 9.39 4.81
C VAL A 510 12.95 10.22 3.63
N SER A 511 11.96 11.07 3.86
CA SER A 511 11.46 11.95 2.82
C SER A 511 12.50 13.03 2.49
N PRO A 512 12.53 13.53 1.24
CA PRO A 512 13.10 14.84 0.99
C PRO A 512 12.34 15.90 1.80
N LEU A 513 12.91 17.11 1.91
CA LEU A 513 12.16 18.24 2.45
C LEU A 513 10.93 18.49 1.59
N THR A 514 9.75 18.35 2.19
CA THR A 514 8.49 18.57 1.51
C THR A 514 7.78 19.75 2.12
N THR A 515 7.24 20.61 1.25
CA THR A 515 6.50 21.80 1.63
C THR A 515 5.01 21.57 1.40
N SER A 516 4.25 21.75 2.48
CA SER A 516 2.79 21.87 2.43
C SER A 516 2.41 23.34 2.34
N PHE A 517 1.47 23.67 1.47
CA PHE A 517 1.03 25.04 1.25
C PHE A 517 -0.41 25.23 1.73
N LEU A 518 -0.79 26.48 2.00
CA LEU A 518 -2.17 26.87 2.30
C LEU A 518 -3.16 26.34 1.23
N GLU A 519 -2.76 26.43 -0.03
CA GLU A 519 -3.61 26.17 -1.19
C GLU A 519 -3.87 24.68 -1.43
N THR A 520 -3.04 23.79 -0.90
CA THR A 520 -3.18 22.35 -1.14
C THR A 520 -4.24 21.70 -0.24
N SER A 521 -4.61 22.35 0.87
CA SER A 521 -5.59 21.82 1.80
C SER A 521 -7.01 22.21 1.38
N GLU A 522 -7.79 21.23 0.91
CA GLU A 522 -9.18 21.42 0.50
C GLU A 522 -10.06 21.93 1.64
N GLN A 523 -9.86 21.40 2.86
CA GLN A 523 -10.67 21.76 4.03
C GLN A 523 -10.48 23.21 4.43
N LEU A 524 -9.23 23.67 4.44
CA LEU A 524 -8.93 25.06 4.75
C LEU A 524 -9.38 26.00 3.63
N CYS A 525 -9.18 25.62 2.37
CA CYS A 525 -9.68 26.35 1.21
C CYS A 525 -11.21 26.47 1.20
N GLY A 526 -11.93 25.49 1.75
CA GLY A 526 -13.37 25.56 1.94
C GLY A 526 -13.81 26.61 2.98
N LEU A 527 -12.98 26.87 4.00
CA LEU A 527 -13.28 27.81 5.09
C LEU A 527 -12.82 29.25 4.79
N ILE A 528 -11.58 29.41 4.34
CA ILE A 528 -10.95 30.71 4.09
C ILE A 528 -11.24 31.20 2.66
N GLY A 529 -11.62 30.30 1.77
CA GLY A 529 -11.65 30.53 0.33
C GLY A 529 -10.31 30.18 -0.30
N GLY A 530 -10.33 29.39 -1.38
CA GLY A 530 -9.11 29.08 -2.15
C GLY A 530 -8.50 30.34 -2.82
N PRO A 531 -7.33 30.21 -3.46
CA PRO A 531 -6.56 31.34 -3.97
C PRO A 531 -7.38 32.22 -4.92
N LEU A 532 -7.14 33.54 -4.85
CA LEU A 532 -7.75 34.54 -5.74
C LEU A 532 -7.21 34.36 -7.16
N SER A 533 -7.80 33.44 -7.92
CA SER A 533 -7.48 33.25 -9.33
C SER A 533 -8.33 34.16 -10.23
N LEU A 534 -7.73 34.67 -11.30
CA LEU A 534 -8.44 35.40 -12.37
C LEU A 534 -9.60 34.59 -12.94
N SER A 535 -9.48 33.25 -12.99
CA SER A 535 -10.55 32.36 -13.44
C SER A 535 -11.75 32.33 -12.49
N ARG A 536 -11.53 32.34 -11.17
CA ARG A 536 -12.62 32.46 -10.18
C ARG A 536 -13.27 33.83 -10.21
N PHE A 537 -12.48 34.89 -10.41
CA PHE A 537 -13.04 36.24 -10.57
C PHE A 537 -13.89 36.34 -11.84
N GLY A 538 -13.42 35.81 -12.97
CA GLY A 538 -14.18 35.74 -14.22
C GLY A 538 -15.46 34.92 -14.06
N GLY A 539 -15.39 33.74 -13.43
CA GLY A 539 -16.57 32.91 -13.15
C GLY A 539 -17.57 33.57 -12.18
N ALA A 540 -17.08 34.27 -11.16
CA ALA A 540 -17.92 35.05 -10.25
C ALA A 540 -18.60 36.23 -10.96
N LEU A 541 -17.89 36.88 -11.89
CA LEU A 541 -18.43 37.99 -12.69
C LEU A 541 -19.43 37.50 -13.73
N LEU A 542 -19.20 36.34 -14.35
CA LEU A 542 -20.16 35.68 -15.24
C LEU A 542 -21.39 35.18 -14.47
N GLY A 543 -21.19 34.60 -13.28
CA GLY A 543 -22.26 34.20 -12.38
C GLY A 543 -23.08 35.39 -11.89
N PHE A 544 -22.43 36.49 -11.55
CA PHE A 544 -23.08 37.76 -11.21
C PHE A 544 -23.85 38.33 -12.42
N TRP A 545 -23.26 38.32 -13.61
CA TRP A 545 -23.91 38.76 -14.84
C TRP A 545 -25.13 37.89 -15.20
N ASN A 546 -25.04 36.58 -15.04
CA ASN A 546 -26.16 35.66 -15.23
C ASN A 546 -27.26 35.89 -14.20
N ARG A 547 -26.92 36.09 -12.92
CA ARG A 547 -27.91 36.45 -11.89
C ARG A 547 -28.56 37.81 -12.16
N LEU A 548 -27.80 38.77 -12.67
CA LEU A 548 -28.31 40.09 -13.05
C LEU A 548 -29.21 39.99 -14.29
N LYS A 549 -28.87 39.15 -15.27
CA LYS A 549 -29.70 38.85 -16.45
C LYS A 549 -31.02 38.17 -16.06
N ILE A 550 -31.00 37.23 -15.12
CA ILE A 550 -32.21 36.58 -14.60
C ILE A 550 -33.09 37.59 -13.84
N ARG A 551 -32.51 38.40 -12.95
CA ARG A 551 -33.26 39.45 -12.22
C ARG A 551 -33.77 40.59 -13.09
N CYS A 552 -33.04 40.98 -14.14
CA CYS A 552 -33.51 41.97 -15.11
C CYS A 552 -34.53 41.37 -16.09
N GLY A 553 -34.51 40.05 -16.33
CA GLY A 553 -35.53 39.33 -17.09
C GLY A 553 -36.87 39.23 -16.36
N GLU A 554 -36.85 39.05 -15.04
CA GLU A 554 -38.07 39.06 -14.20
C GLU A 554 -38.70 40.46 -14.03
N GLY A 555 -37.93 41.53 -14.28
CA GLY A 555 -38.42 42.92 -14.18
C GLY A 555 -39.16 43.42 -15.42
N CYS A 556 -39.23 42.66 -16.52
CA CYS A 556 -39.80 43.10 -17.79
C CYS A 556 -40.45 41.95 -18.56
N SER A 557 -41.50 41.32 -18.01
CA SER A 557 -42.56 40.75 -18.86
C SER A 557 -43.89 40.65 -18.10
N SER A 558 -44.71 41.67 -18.28
CA SER A 558 -46.16 41.54 -18.18
C SER A 558 -46.61 40.65 -19.35
N GLY A 559 -46.90 39.39 -19.08
CA GLY A 559 -47.76 38.56 -19.92
C GLY A 559 -47.14 37.27 -20.46
N GLY A 560 -47.73 36.14 -20.07
CA GLY A 560 -47.96 35.03 -20.98
C GLY A 560 -47.10 33.78 -20.79
N THR A 561 -47.78 32.72 -20.31
CA THR A 561 -47.56 31.28 -20.56
C THR A 561 -46.34 30.60 -19.94
N ALA A 562 -46.66 29.82 -18.89
CA ALA A 562 -45.88 28.69 -18.42
C ALA A 562 -45.68 27.66 -19.55
N ILE A 563 -44.43 27.23 -19.73
CA ILE A 563 -44.10 25.94 -20.32
C ILE A 563 -43.25 25.21 -19.30
N GLN A 564 -43.80 24.09 -18.86
CA GLN A 564 -43.23 23.12 -17.95
C GLN A 564 -42.41 22.15 -18.79
N ASP A 565 -41.10 22.09 -18.56
CA ASP A 565 -40.27 20.97 -19.01
C ASP A 565 -39.47 20.45 -17.83
N ASP A 566 -39.85 19.24 -17.41
CA ASP A 566 -39.19 18.42 -16.42
C ASP A 566 -37.83 17.95 -16.95
N ALA A 567 -36.75 18.38 -16.30
CA ALA A 567 -35.45 17.72 -16.40
C ALA A 567 -34.86 17.60 -14.99
N ILE A 568 -35.03 16.40 -14.44
CA ILE A 568 -34.47 15.89 -13.19
C ILE A 568 -32.94 16.00 -13.26
N PHE A 569 -32.36 16.87 -12.44
CA PHE A 569 -30.94 16.82 -12.07
C PHE A 569 -30.87 16.73 -10.54
N ASP A 570 -30.48 15.55 -10.07
CA ASP A 570 -30.22 15.25 -8.66
C ASP A 570 -29.12 16.16 -8.10
N TYR A 571 -29.51 17.07 -7.22
CA TYR A 571 -28.61 17.75 -6.28
C TYR A 571 -28.70 17.03 -4.94
N THR A 572 -27.65 16.27 -4.60
CA THR A 572 -27.36 15.88 -3.22
C THR A 572 -27.00 17.13 -2.43
N MET A 573 -27.99 17.63 -1.68
CA MET A 573 -27.87 18.73 -0.73
C MET A 573 -26.88 18.40 0.39
N ALA A 574 -25.84 19.22 0.51
CA ALA A 574 -25.10 19.40 1.75
C ALA A 574 -26.00 20.14 2.75
N GLY A 575 -26.42 19.43 3.80
CA GLY A 575 -27.20 19.99 4.90
C GLY A 575 -26.37 20.95 5.75
N SER A 576 -26.62 22.25 5.58
CA SER A 576 -26.31 23.27 6.58
C SER A 576 -27.51 23.44 7.52
N LEU A 577 -27.38 23.04 8.78
CA LEU A 577 -28.31 23.45 9.83
C LEU A 577 -27.52 24.09 10.98
N SER A 578 -27.35 25.40 10.85
CA SER A 578 -27.08 26.29 11.99
C SER A 578 -28.38 26.50 12.76
N GLY A 579 -28.36 26.20 14.06
CA GLY A 579 -29.47 26.46 14.97
C GLY A 579 -29.76 27.95 15.13
N SER A 580 -31.06 28.28 15.10
CA SER A 580 -31.58 29.56 15.57
C SER A 580 -32.16 29.36 16.98
N ILE A 581 -31.60 30.12 17.92
CA ILE A 581 -32.14 30.36 19.26
C ILE A 581 -33.48 31.09 19.13
N SER A 582 -34.54 30.56 19.76
CA SER A 582 -35.69 31.34 20.20
C SER A 582 -36.34 30.68 21.41
N ARG A 583 -36.19 31.35 22.57
CA ARG A 583 -36.91 31.25 23.86
C ARG A 583 -37.11 29.89 24.52
#